data_AF-A0A0F9BZN5-F1
#
_entry.id   AF-A0A0F9BZN5-F1
#
_cell.length_a   1.000
_cell.length_b   1.000
_cell.length_c   1.000
_cell.angle_alpha   90.00
_cell.angle_beta   90.00
_cell.angle_gamma   90.00
#
_symmetry.space_group_name_H-M   'P 1'
#
loop_
_entity.id
_entity.type
_entity.pdbx_description
1 polymer ?
#
loop_
_entity_poly.entity_id
_entity_poly.type
_entity_poly.pdbx_seq_one_letter_code
_entity_poly.pdbx_strand_id
1 'polypeptide(L)'
;MGFKESVKDIISTIKKKAINSVGGSFFSEEENKPKLPVFPEWFFSARLGQPRQQNLQEIRTFAKSPWVQIAINTIKKEVTQVPHEIVLTDEDDDKDDISNYKKEIEIIENFTSDINTNNETMSDLMLAVISDLGEIDSGVWTKVYSADSYVIENVDVVDEMGRKIGTEPRVVLKPFGERELLELWYADGATFLFYIDIFRRIKGYYQYTFKHPRTTPIFFEKDEIVYFMLNRRSYTLYGFSPTQAAQQEIELMMQSTRYNKDFFTKNMIPDGIVFLEDADEDSLNQVKDDWAEGVQGKPHKLLFTNSKGKIEILNATNKDMEWLKGQQWYFHIIFAQFGMSPAEVGFHEDVNGTNQEPGKSDS
;
A
#
# COMPACT_ATOMS: atom_id res chain seq x y z
N MET A 1 17.50 23.40 -31.03
CA MET A 1 18.43 22.49 -31.73
C MET A 1 19.17 21.53 -30.79
N GLY A 2 19.45 21.88 -29.52
CA GLY A 2 20.31 21.07 -28.63
C GLY A 2 19.72 19.84 -27.91
N PHE A 3 18.41 19.55 -28.00
CA PHE A 3 17.84 18.37 -27.29
C PHE A 3 17.95 17.07 -28.11
N LYS A 4 17.87 17.16 -29.45
CA LYS A 4 17.96 15.98 -30.34
C LYS A 4 19.39 15.43 -30.47
N GLU A 5 20.41 16.29 -30.36
CA GLU A 5 21.82 15.86 -30.36
C GLU A 5 22.19 15.16 -29.03
N SER A 6 21.73 15.70 -27.89
CA SER A 6 21.91 15.09 -26.57
C SER A 6 21.30 13.68 -26.47
N VAL A 7 20.09 13.47 -27.02
CA VAL A 7 19.44 12.14 -27.00
C VAL A 7 20.18 11.14 -27.89
N LYS A 8 20.70 11.55 -29.06
CA LYS A 8 21.50 10.66 -29.92
C LYS A 8 22.84 10.27 -29.27
N ASP A 9 23.48 11.22 -28.59
CA ASP A 9 24.72 10.97 -27.85
C ASP A 9 24.47 10.04 -26.66
N ILE A 10 23.37 10.23 -25.93
CA ILE A 10 22.94 9.33 -24.85
C ILE A 10 22.68 7.92 -25.41
N ILE A 11 21.94 7.79 -26.51
CA ILE A 11 21.63 6.48 -27.12
C ILE A 11 22.90 5.78 -27.61
N SER A 12 23.83 6.51 -28.26
CA SER A 12 25.09 5.94 -28.73
C SER A 12 26.00 5.49 -27.57
N THR A 13 25.96 6.23 -26.45
CA THR A 13 26.71 5.91 -25.23
C THR A 13 26.10 4.71 -24.51
N ILE A 14 24.77 4.58 -24.49
CA ILE A 14 24.05 3.42 -23.94
C ILE A 14 24.39 2.15 -24.74
N LYS A 15 24.35 2.21 -26.09
CA LYS A 15 24.69 1.07 -26.95
C LYS A 15 26.13 0.58 -26.74
N LYS A 16 27.10 1.48 -26.59
CA LYS A 16 28.49 1.11 -26.24
C LYS A 16 28.61 0.42 -24.88
N LYS A 17 27.75 0.76 -23.92
CA LYS A 17 27.79 0.21 -22.56
C LYS A 17 27.20 -1.20 -22.46
N ALA A 18 26.15 -1.48 -23.24
CA ALA A 18 25.56 -2.82 -23.34
C ALA A 18 26.51 -3.84 -24.00
N ILE A 19 27.34 -3.39 -24.95
CA ILE A 19 28.33 -4.24 -25.63
C ILE A 19 29.52 -4.60 -24.71
N ASN A 20 29.84 -3.74 -23.75
CA ASN A 20 30.99 -3.93 -22.85
C ASN A 20 30.65 -4.60 -21.51
N SER A 21 29.40 -5.04 -21.27
CA SER A 21 29.04 -5.78 -20.05
C SER A 21 29.27 -7.29 -20.14
N VAL A 22 29.76 -7.79 -21.28
CA VAL A 22 30.15 -9.19 -21.48
C VAL A 22 31.67 -9.26 -21.57
N GLY A 23 32.32 -9.51 -20.43
CA GLY A 23 33.72 -9.93 -20.37
C GLY A 23 34.75 -8.83 -20.10
N GLY A 24 35.64 -9.12 -19.14
CA GLY A 24 36.97 -8.51 -19.09
C GLY A 24 37.29 -7.71 -17.83
N SER A 25 37.85 -8.41 -16.84
CA SER A 25 38.67 -7.84 -15.77
C SER A 25 39.87 -7.08 -16.34
N PHE A 26 39.92 -5.75 -16.24
CA PHE A 26 41.15 -4.97 -16.43
C PHE A 26 40.96 -3.54 -15.92
N PHE A 27 41.21 -3.26 -14.63
CA PHE A 27 41.63 -1.93 -14.17
C PHE A 27 42.48 -2.06 -12.91
N SER A 28 43.64 -1.40 -12.93
CA SER A 28 44.51 -1.17 -11.77
C SER A 28 43.73 -0.44 -10.67
N GLU A 29 43.99 -0.85 -9.43
CA GLU A 29 43.28 -0.45 -8.22
C GLU A 29 43.34 1.06 -7.95
N GLU A 30 42.18 1.61 -7.55
CA GLU A 30 41.91 2.93 -6.92
C GLU A 30 41.40 4.13 -7.75
N GLU A 31 41.82 4.43 -8.98
CA GLU A 31 41.48 5.75 -9.58
C GLU A 31 40.25 5.84 -10.52
N ASN A 32 39.59 4.75 -10.87
CA ASN A 32 38.49 4.78 -11.86
C ASN A 32 37.21 4.06 -11.41
N LYS A 33 36.82 4.22 -10.15
CA LYS A 33 35.48 3.79 -9.72
C LYS A 33 34.45 4.77 -10.31
N PRO A 34 33.42 4.29 -11.05
CA PRO A 34 32.37 5.18 -11.54
C PRO A 34 31.75 5.90 -10.35
N LYS A 35 31.59 7.22 -10.46
CA LYS A 35 30.90 8.02 -9.43
C LYS A 35 29.44 7.55 -9.39
N LEU A 36 29.09 6.79 -8.36
CA LEU A 36 27.74 6.31 -8.13
C LEU A 36 27.06 7.21 -7.10
N PRO A 37 25.77 7.54 -7.28
CA PRO A 37 25.02 8.29 -6.28
C PRO A 37 24.93 7.47 -5.00
N VAL A 38 25.31 8.09 -3.88
CA VAL A 38 25.20 7.50 -2.55
C VAL A 38 23.76 7.66 -2.06
N PHE A 39 23.22 6.62 -1.43
CA PHE A 39 21.88 6.68 -0.88
C PHE A 39 21.82 7.71 0.28
N PRO A 40 20.88 8.67 0.25
CA PRO A 40 20.91 9.83 1.15
C PRO A 40 20.35 9.57 2.55
N GLU A 41 19.70 8.42 2.78
CA GLU A 41 19.15 8.08 4.11
C GLU A 41 20.31 7.77 5.08
N TRP A 42 20.45 8.66 6.06
CA TRP A 42 21.51 8.87 7.05
C TRP A 42 22.14 7.59 7.66
N PHE A 43 23.48 7.47 7.64
CA PHE A 43 24.46 6.69 8.46
C PHE A 43 24.13 5.28 9.04
N PHE A 44 22.94 4.75 8.85
CA PHE A 44 22.48 3.52 9.48
C PHE A 44 22.15 2.49 8.41
N SER A 45 23.19 1.81 7.92
CA SER A 45 23.00 0.51 7.29
C SER A 45 22.69 -0.51 8.38
N ALA A 46 21.42 -0.65 8.72
CA ALA A 46 21.00 -1.75 9.58
C ALA A 46 21.51 -3.07 8.99
N ARG A 47 22.28 -3.81 9.80
CA ARG A 47 22.92 -5.08 9.38
C ARG A 47 21.93 -6.09 8.81
N LEU A 48 20.67 -6.03 9.23
CA LEU A 48 19.60 -6.96 8.89
C LEU A 48 18.47 -6.29 8.08
N GLY A 49 18.83 -5.33 7.23
CA GLY A 49 17.91 -4.69 6.30
C GLY A 49 17.43 -3.32 6.76
N GLN A 50 17.07 -2.47 5.80
CA GLN A 50 16.74 -1.07 6.03
C GLN A 50 15.38 -0.92 6.72
N PRO A 51 15.29 -0.29 7.90
CA PRO A 51 14.03 -0.15 8.61
C PRO A 51 13.08 0.78 7.86
N ARG A 52 11.78 0.54 8.01
CA ARG A 52 10.74 1.47 7.58
C ARG A 52 10.51 2.50 8.68
N GLN A 53 10.48 3.78 8.32
CA GLN A 53 10.26 4.86 9.29
C GLN A 53 8.78 5.05 9.69
N GLN A 54 7.88 4.17 9.22
CA GLN A 54 6.43 4.34 9.30
C GLN A 54 5.80 3.23 10.14
N ASN A 55 4.72 3.56 10.84
CA ASN A 55 3.93 2.59 11.58
C ASN A 55 2.96 1.84 10.66
N LEU A 56 3.43 0.74 10.06
CA LEU A 56 2.63 -0.02 9.10
C LEU A 56 1.35 -0.63 9.69
N GLN A 57 1.37 -0.99 10.97
CA GLN A 57 0.19 -1.60 11.62
C GLN A 57 -0.96 -0.60 11.76
N GLU A 58 -0.62 0.66 12.00
CA GLU A 58 -1.57 1.76 12.06
C GLU A 58 -2.16 2.04 10.67
N ILE A 59 -1.31 2.08 9.64
CA ILE A 59 -1.76 2.22 8.24
C ILE A 59 -2.71 1.08 7.85
N ARG A 60 -2.40 -0.18 8.21
CA ARG A 60 -3.31 -1.32 8.01
C ARG A 60 -4.62 -1.18 8.80
N THR A 61 -4.61 -0.49 9.93
CA THR A 61 -5.84 -0.20 10.68
C THR A 61 -6.69 0.83 9.96
N PHE A 62 -6.09 1.87 9.38
CA PHE A 62 -6.80 2.84 8.53
C PHE A 62 -7.32 2.21 7.24
N ALA A 63 -6.59 1.27 6.65
CA ALA A 63 -7.02 0.53 5.46
C ALA A 63 -8.29 -0.30 5.69
N LYS A 64 -8.57 -0.72 6.92
CA LYS A 64 -9.84 -1.41 7.28
C LYS A 64 -11.04 -0.48 7.31
N SER A 65 -10.85 0.83 7.15
CA SER A 65 -11.97 1.77 7.02
C SER A 65 -12.81 1.43 5.78
N PRO A 66 -14.14 1.65 5.84
CA PRO A 66 -15.03 1.30 4.74
C PRO A 66 -14.66 2.03 3.44
N TRP A 67 -14.15 3.25 3.54
CA TRP A 67 -13.78 4.09 2.40
C TRP A 67 -12.62 3.51 1.61
N VAL A 68 -11.55 3.13 2.30
CA VAL A 68 -10.38 2.50 1.68
C VAL A 68 -10.72 1.12 1.16
N GLN A 69 -11.51 0.33 1.90
CA GLN A 69 -11.95 -0.99 1.44
C GLN A 69 -12.78 -0.91 0.16
N ILE A 70 -13.66 0.07 0.03
CA ILE A 70 -14.44 0.27 -1.20
C ILE A 70 -13.50 0.56 -2.37
N ALA A 71 -12.54 1.48 -2.20
CA ALA A 71 -11.59 1.83 -3.26
C ALA A 71 -10.75 0.61 -3.71
N ILE A 72 -10.14 -0.09 -2.76
CA ILE A 72 -9.32 -1.27 -3.03
C ILE A 72 -10.17 -2.38 -3.70
N ASN A 73 -11.39 -2.62 -3.21
CA ASN A 73 -12.23 -3.68 -3.77
C ASN A 73 -12.74 -3.37 -5.18
N THR A 74 -12.94 -2.10 -5.54
CA THR A 74 -13.26 -1.73 -6.91
C THR A 74 -12.07 -1.98 -7.84
N ILE A 75 -10.87 -1.53 -7.45
CA ILE A 75 -9.63 -1.78 -8.22
C ILE A 75 -9.41 -3.29 -8.41
N LYS A 76 -9.59 -4.09 -7.35
CA LYS A 76 -9.50 -5.55 -7.42
C LYS A 76 -10.43 -6.15 -8.46
N LYS A 77 -11.71 -5.71 -8.47
CA LYS A 77 -12.70 -6.19 -9.42
C LYS A 77 -12.32 -5.86 -10.86
N GLU A 78 -11.88 -4.63 -11.10
CA GLU A 78 -11.43 -4.21 -12.43
C GLU A 78 -10.25 -5.04 -12.91
N VAL A 79 -9.23 -5.22 -12.06
CA VAL A 79 -8.05 -6.02 -12.44
C VAL A 79 -8.41 -7.48 -12.71
N THR A 80 -9.32 -8.08 -11.93
CA THR A 80 -9.77 -9.46 -12.18
C THR A 80 -10.57 -9.64 -13.47
N GLN A 81 -11.15 -8.58 -14.01
CA GLN A 81 -11.90 -8.63 -15.27
C GLN A 81 -10.98 -8.58 -16.49
N VAL A 82 -9.71 -8.16 -16.33
CA VAL A 82 -8.76 -8.07 -17.43
C VAL A 82 -8.21 -9.48 -17.74
N PRO A 83 -8.43 -10.01 -18.95
CA PRO A 83 -7.82 -11.27 -19.35
C PRO A 83 -6.30 -11.09 -19.46
N HIS A 84 -5.55 -12.06 -18.96
CA HIS A 84 -4.10 -12.10 -19.09
C HIS A 84 -3.71 -13.15 -20.14
N GLU A 85 -2.72 -12.82 -20.95
CA GLU A 85 -2.16 -13.70 -21.97
C GLU A 85 -0.63 -13.68 -21.85
N ILE A 86 -0.01 -14.84 -22.04
CA ILE A 86 1.45 -14.96 -22.06
C ILE A 86 1.91 -14.68 -23.48
N VAL A 87 2.70 -13.62 -23.66
CA VAL A 87 3.17 -13.16 -24.96
C VAL A 87 4.69 -13.27 -25.01
N LEU A 88 5.20 -13.72 -26.16
CA LEU A 88 6.64 -13.78 -26.42
C LEU A 88 7.22 -12.37 -26.54
N THR A 89 8.44 -12.18 -26.01
CA THR A 89 9.11 -10.89 -26.03
C THR A 89 9.67 -10.55 -27.40
N ASP A 90 9.80 -9.25 -27.67
CA ASP A 90 10.16 -8.77 -28.99
C ASP A 90 11.61 -9.09 -29.44
N GLU A 91 12.44 -9.59 -28.51
CA GLU A 91 13.87 -9.85 -28.68
C GLU A 91 14.20 -11.24 -29.25
N ASP A 92 13.20 -12.12 -29.35
CA ASP A 92 13.35 -13.40 -30.02
C ASP A 92 13.19 -13.21 -31.54
N ASP A 93 14.26 -13.46 -32.30
CA ASP A 93 14.31 -13.28 -33.77
C ASP A 93 13.28 -14.18 -34.52
N ASP A 94 12.65 -15.13 -33.81
CA ASP A 94 11.75 -16.17 -34.34
C ASP A 94 10.28 -16.00 -33.91
N LYS A 95 9.75 -14.77 -33.83
CA LYS A 95 8.33 -14.50 -33.50
C LYS A 95 7.32 -15.19 -34.40
N ASP A 96 7.73 -15.51 -35.63
CA ASP A 96 6.87 -16.15 -36.62
C ASP A 96 6.59 -17.64 -36.30
N ASP A 97 7.37 -18.23 -35.38
CA ASP A 97 7.32 -19.66 -35.05
C ASP A 97 6.83 -19.90 -33.61
N ILE A 98 5.66 -19.33 -33.27
CA ILE A 98 4.93 -19.59 -32.00
C ILE A 98 4.83 -21.10 -31.71
N SER A 99 4.79 -21.95 -32.76
CA SER A 99 4.81 -23.42 -32.63
C SER A 99 5.99 -23.98 -31.83
N ASN A 100 7.15 -23.32 -31.86
CA ASN A 100 8.35 -23.81 -31.19
C ASN A 100 8.28 -23.60 -29.67
N TYR A 101 7.52 -22.59 -29.21
CA TYR A 101 7.37 -22.23 -27.80
C TYR A 101 6.05 -22.69 -27.16
N LYS A 102 5.21 -23.43 -27.89
CA LYS A 102 3.90 -23.87 -27.39
C LYS A 102 4.01 -24.69 -26.11
N LYS A 103 5.05 -25.51 -25.98
CA LYS A 103 5.22 -26.37 -24.80
C LYS A 103 5.60 -25.55 -23.58
N GLU A 104 6.47 -24.56 -23.75
CA GLU A 104 6.91 -23.65 -22.71
C GLU A 104 5.74 -22.77 -22.24
N ILE A 105 4.94 -22.25 -23.19
CA ILE A 105 3.71 -21.52 -22.87
C ILE A 105 2.75 -22.41 -22.09
N GLU A 106 2.50 -23.64 -22.54
CA GLU A 106 1.62 -24.59 -21.84
C GLU A 106 2.12 -24.91 -20.42
N ILE A 107 3.43 -25.04 -20.22
CA ILE A 107 4.03 -25.22 -18.88
C ILE A 107 3.73 -24.00 -17.98
N ILE A 108 3.91 -22.79 -18.51
CA ILE A 108 3.65 -21.56 -17.73
C ILE A 108 2.16 -21.41 -17.46
N GLU A 109 1.29 -21.67 -18.43
CA GLU A 109 -0.17 -21.64 -18.25
C GLU A 109 -0.61 -22.62 -17.16
N ASN A 110 -0.13 -23.87 -17.23
CA ASN A 110 -0.40 -24.87 -16.20
C ASN A 110 0.08 -24.41 -14.82
N PHE A 111 1.30 -23.86 -14.73
CA PHE A 111 1.83 -23.31 -13.49
C PHE A 111 0.98 -22.14 -12.96
N THR A 112 0.52 -21.23 -13.82
CA THR A 112 -0.31 -20.08 -13.40
C THR A 112 -1.72 -20.46 -12.93
N SER A 113 -2.20 -21.65 -13.33
CA SER A 113 -3.51 -22.17 -12.93
C SER A 113 -3.50 -22.85 -11.55
N ASP A 114 -2.36 -23.44 -11.17
CA ASP A 114 -2.15 -24.10 -9.88
C ASP A 114 -0.75 -23.76 -9.36
N ILE A 115 -0.67 -22.63 -8.65
CA ILE A 115 0.60 -22.00 -8.31
C ILE A 115 1.25 -22.59 -7.05
N ASN A 116 0.44 -23.06 -6.12
CA ASN A 116 0.91 -23.51 -4.82
C ASN A 116 0.05 -24.66 -4.28
N THR A 117 0.54 -25.29 -3.23
CA THR A 117 -0.16 -26.38 -2.55
C THR A 117 -1.55 -26.06 -2.00
N ASN A 118 -1.98 -24.79 -1.99
CA ASN A 118 -3.35 -24.39 -1.63
C ASN A 118 -4.30 -24.34 -2.85
N ASN A 119 -3.83 -24.67 -4.05
CA ASN A 119 -4.55 -24.52 -5.32
C ASN A 119 -4.99 -23.06 -5.59
N GLU A 120 -4.17 -22.09 -5.21
CA GLU A 120 -4.42 -20.68 -5.55
C GLU A 120 -4.03 -20.39 -7.00
N THR A 121 -4.81 -19.53 -7.66
CA THR A 121 -4.55 -19.10 -9.03
C THR A 121 -3.69 -17.84 -9.06
N MET A 122 -3.12 -17.52 -10.24
CA MET A 122 -2.42 -16.24 -10.45
C MET A 122 -3.27 -15.02 -10.08
N SER A 123 -4.58 -15.09 -10.31
CA SER A 123 -5.51 -14.02 -9.99
C SER A 123 -5.62 -13.79 -8.48
N ASP A 124 -5.60 -14.87 -7.69
CA ASP A 124 -5.67 -14.79 -6.22
C ASP A 124 -4.40 -14.14 -5.64
N LEU A 125 -3.23 -14.51 -6.17
CA LEU A 125 -1.94 -13.90 -5.80
C LEU A 125 -1.90 -12.41 -6.16
N MET A 126 -2.41 -12.04 -7.33
CA MET A 126 -2.50 -10.64 -7.75
C MET A 126 -3.46 -9.84 -6.87
N LEU A 127 -4.60 -10.40 -6.48
CA LEU A 127 -5.56 -9.76 -5.57
C LEU A 127 -4.95 -9.48 -4.20
N ALA A 128 -4.15 -10.39 -3.66
CA ALA A 128 -3.41 -10.18 -2.43
C ALA A 128 -2.44 -9.00 -2.57
N VAL A 129 -1.64 -8.98 -3.64
CA VAL A 129 -0.67 -7.90 -3.90
C VAL A 129 -1.34 -6.55 -4.10
N ILE A 130 -2.45 -6.47 -4.84
CA ILE A 130 -3.20 -5.22 -5.06
C ILE A 130 -3.69 -4.64 -3.72
N SER A 131 -4.11 -5.52 -2.80
CA SER A 131 -4.45 -5.09 -1.43
C SER A 131 -3.27 -4.40 -0.79
N ASP A 132 -2.12 -5.09 -0.71
CA ASP A 132 -0.94 -4.58 -0.04
C ASP A 132 -0.37 -3.32 -0.73
N LEU A 133 -0.53 -3.18 -2.04
CA LEU A 133 -0.18 -1.98 -2.78
C LEU A 133 -1.06 -0.78 -2.38
N GLY A 134 -2.38 -0.98 -2.27
CA GLY A 134 -3.30 0.07 -1.81
C GLY A 134 -3.09 0.46 -0.34
N GLU A 135 -2.76 -0.51 0.51
CA GLU A 135 -2.57 -0.32 1.95
C GLU A 135 -1.22 0.32 2.29
N ILE A 136 -0.12 -0.31 1.88
CA ILE A 136 1.25 0.05 2.31
C ILE A 136 2.24 0.22 1.14
N ASP A 137 1.77 0.11 -0.11
CA ASP A 137 2.58 0.22 -1.34
C ASP A 137 3.77 -0.75 -1.36
N SER A 138 3.50 -1.99 -0.92
CA SER A 138 4.52 -3.02 -0.77
C SER A 138 3.90 -4.40 -0.90
N GLY A 139 3.72 -4.87 -2.12
CA GLY A 139 3.31 -6.26 -2.39
C GLY A 139 4.54 -7.16 -2.55
N VAL A 140 4.47 -8.40 -2.08
CA VAL A 140 5.59 -9.35 -2.18
C VAL A 140 5.10 -10.71 -2.64
N TRP A 141 5.78 -11.28 -3.63
CA TRP A 141 5.74 -12.71 -3.88
C TRP A 141 7.07 -13.37 -3.53
N THR A 142 6.98 -14.53 -2.91
CA THR A 142 8.08 -15.41 -2.56
C THR A 142 8.06 -16.62 -3.48
N LYS A 143 9.15 -16.82 -4.19
CA LYS A 143 9.39 -18.00 -5.03
C LYS A 143 10.00 -19.10 -4.18
N VAL A 144 9.45 -20.29 -4.30
CA VAL A 144 9.97 -21.50 -3.62
C VAL A 144 10.56 -22.40 -4.68
N TYR A 145 11.87 -22.62 -4.59
CA TYR A 145 12.60 -23.50 -5.50
C TYR A 145 12.79 -24.89 -4.91
N SER A 146 13.04 -25.87 -5.78
CA SER A 146 13.44 -27.22 -5.37
C SER A 146 14.75 -27.19 -4.57
N ALA A 147 14.92 -28.13 -3.64
CA ALA A 147 16.12 -28.23 -2.80
C ALA A 147 17.42 -28.33 -3.64
N ASP A 148 17.33 -28.95 -4.81
CA ASP A 148 18.45 -29.09 -5.75
C ASP A 148 18.85 -27.77 -6.43
N SER A 149 18.02 -26.72 -6.34
CA SER A 149 18.31 -25.39 -6.88
C SER A 149 19.25 -24.58 -5.98
N TYR A 150 19.56 -25.09 -4.79
CA TYR A 150 20.41 -24.42 -3.81
C TYR A 150 21.79 -25.06 -3.73
N VAL A 151 22.82 -24.24 -3.56
CA VAL A 151 24.20 -24.67 -3.34
C VAL A 151 24.76 -23.95 -2.12
N ILE A 152 25.65 -24.61 -1.38
CA ILE A 152 26.37 -23.97 -0.29
C ILE A 152 27.63 -23.36 -0.86
N GLU A 153 27.69 -22.04 -0.93
CA GLU A 153 28.86 -21.29 -1.35
C GLU A 153 29.45 -20.51 -0.18
N ASN A 154 30.78 -20.39 -0.14
CA ASN A 154 31.45 -19.53 0.82
C ASN A 154 31.37 -18.10 0.31
N VAL A 155 30.48 -17.32 0.89
CA VAL A 155 30.26 -15.92 0.51
C VAL A 155 31.16 -15.02 1.34
N ASP A 156 31.84 -14.10 0.68
CA ASP A 156 32.65 -13.07 1.31
C ASP A 156 31.76 -12.13 2.12
N VAL A 157 31.96 -12.12 3.44
CA VAL A 157 31.36 -11.13 4.33
C VAL A 157 32.15 -9.85 4.15
N VAL A 158 31.50 -8.84 3.60
CA VAL A 158 32.08 -7.50 3.39
C VAL A 158 31.57 -6.51 4.45
N ASP A 159 32.45 -5.61 4.87
CA ASP A 159 32.10 -4.47 5.71
C ASP A 159 31.26 -3.44 4.93
N GLU A 160 30.79 -2.41 5.62
CA GLU A 160 29.98 -1.32 5.03
C GLU A 160 30.72 -0.52 3.94
N MET A 161 32.06 -0.63 3.88
CA MET A 161 32.91 -0.04 2.86
C MET A 161 33.26 -1.02 1.73
N GLY A 162 32.71 -2.24 1.76
CA GLY A 162 32.95 -3.30 0.77
C GLY A 162 34.27 -4.07 0.97
N ARG A 163 34.94 -3.95 2.11
CA ARG A 163 36.17 -4.69 2.43
C ARG A 163 35.83 -6.05 3.01
N LYS A 164 36.52 -7.09 2.55
CA LYS A 164 36.33 -8.46 3.02
C LYS A 164 36.75 -8.61 4.49
N ILE A 165 35.81 -8.97 5.36
CA ILE A 165 36.03 -9.28 6.79
C ILE A 165 36.26 -10.78 6.98
N GLY A 166 35.60 -11.62 6.18
CA GLY A 166 35.70 -13.08 6.29
C GLY A 166 34.90 -13.80 5.21
N THR A 167 34.80 -15.12 5.33
CA THR A 167 33.97 -15.98 4.47
C THR A 167 33.02 -16.77 5.35
N GLU A 168 31.72 -16.71 5.03
CA GLU A 168 30.70 -17.51 5.70
C GLU A 168 30.03 -18.43 4.66
N PRO A 169 29.82 -19.72 4.96
CA PRO A 169 29.02 -20.57 4.10
C PRO A 169 27.57 -20.06 4.11
N ARG A 170 27.03 -19.76 2.94
CA ARG A 170 25.64 -19.39 2.74
C ARG A 170 24.99 -20.30 1.72
N VAL A 171 23.69 -20.53 1.92
CA VAL A 171 22.85 -21.19 0.92
C VAL A 171 22.54 -20.13 -0.13
N VAL A 172 22.93 -20.40 -1.37
CA VAL A 172 22.85 -19.50 -2.53
C VAL A 172 22.09 -20.23 -3.63
N LEU A 173 21.30 -19.51 -4.43
CA LEU A 173 20.63 -20.09 -5.59
C LEU A 173 21.64 -20.34 -6.73
N LYS A 174 21.51 -21.49 -7.40
CA LYS A 174 22.22 -21.80 -8.66
C LYS A 174 21.99 -20.73 -9.73
N PRO A 175 22.71 -20.65 -10.85
CA PRO A 175 22.39 -19.73 -11.94
C PRO A 175 21.01 -20.02 -12.60
N PHE A 176 20.47 -19.03 -13.33
CA PHE A 176 19.26 -19.22 -14.13
C PHE A 176 19.42 -20.39 -15.13
N GLY A 177 18.41 -21.24 -15.25
CA GLY A 177 18.41 -22.44 -16.09
C GLY A 177 18.67 -23.75 -15.33
N GLU A 178 19.33 -23.68 -14.18
CA GLU A 178 19.55 -24.85 -13.29
C GLU A 178 18.62 -24.83 -12.06
N ARG A 179 17.68 -23.89 -12.03
CA ARG A 179 16.70 -23.72 -10.96
C ARG A 179 15.36 -24.31 -11.40
N GLU A 180 14.69 -24.99 -10.49
CA GLU A 180 13.33 -25.47 -10.68
C GLU A 180 12.41 -24.75 -9.68
N LEU A 181 11.47 -23.95 -10.19
CA LEU A 181 10.47 -23.26 -9.39
C LEU A 181 9.33 -24.23 -9.10
N LEU A 182 9.01 -24.42 -7.82
CA LEU A 182 7.94 -25.31 -7.38
C LEU A 182 6.67 -24.54 -7.07
N GLU A 183 6.79 -23.47 -6.29
CA GLU A 183 5.62 -22.71 -5.84
C GLU A 183 5.89 -21.20 -5.84
N LEU A 184 4.80 -20.43 -5.85
CA LEU A 184 4.83 -19.00 -5.61
C LEU A 184 3.81 -18.65 -4.52
N TRP A 185 4.23 -17.82 -3.57
CA TRP A 185 3.41 -17.41 -2.43
C TRP A 185 3.33 -15.90 -2.36
N TYR A 186 2.18 -15.33 -2.04
CA TYR A 186 2.15 -13.94 -1.59
C TYR A 186 2.56 -13.86 -0.12
N ALA A 187 3.21 -12.77 0.26
CA ALA A 187 3.60 -12.53 1.62
C ALA A 187 3.40 -11.06 1.99
N ASP A 188 3.17 -10.81 3.28
CA ASP A 188 2.98 -9.46 3.80
C ASP A 188 4.28 -8.65 3.59
N GLY A 189 4.22 -7.65 2.72
CA GLY A 189 5.36 -6.79 2.46
C GLY A 189 5.87 -6.03 3.68
N ALA A 190 5.04 -5.81 4.71
CA ALA A 190 5.46 -5.20 5.98
C ALA A 190 6.56 -6.02 6.70
N THR A 191 6.62 -7.32 6.45
CA THR A 191 7.60 -8.23 7.06
C THR A 191 8.96 -8.22 6.37
N PHE A 192 9.04 -7.68 5.15
CA PHE A 192 10.27 -7.68 4.36
C PHE A 192 10.99 -6.34 4.44
N LEU A 193 12.29 -6.42 4.77
CA LEU A 193 13.22 -5.30 4.72
C LEU A 193 14.25 -5.49 3.60
N PHE A 194 14.57 -4.41 2.90
CA PHE A 194 15.58 -4.44 1.85
C PHE A 194 16.99 -4.54 2.44
N TYR A 195 17.79 -5.47 1.93
CA TYR A 195 19.23 -5.49 2.12
C TYR A 195 19.91 -4.83 0.92
N ILE A 196 20.51 -3.66 1.12
CA ILE A 196 21.13 -2.86 0.06
C ILE A 196 22.60 -2.57 0.31
N ASP A 197 23.30 -2.25 -0.76
CA ASP A 197 24.60 -1.59 -0.73
C ASP A 197 24.48 -0.06 -0.56
N ILE A 198 25.61 0.61 -0.27
CA ILE A 198 25.71 2.08 -0.17
C ILE A 198 25.24 2.82 -1.43
N PHE A 199 25.24 2.14 -2.57
CA PHE A 199 24.79 2.64 -3.87
C PHE A 199 23.34 2.26 -4.21
N ARG A 200 22.52 1.89 -3.21
CA ARG A 200 21.10 1.50 -3.38
C ARG A 200 20.90 0.24 -4.24
N ARG A 201 21.94 -0.59 -4.40
CA ARG A 201 21.81 -1.88 -5.10
C ARG A 201 21.23 -2.91 -4.15
N ILE A 202 20.10 -3.51 -4.52
CA ILE A 202 19.46 -4.57 -3.74
C ILE A 202 20.31 -5.83 -3.83
N LYS A 203 20.81 -6.28 -2.68
CA LYS A 203 21.55 -7.55 -2.52
C LYS A 203 20.61 -8.70 -2.16
N GLY A 204 19.51 -8.40 -1.47
CA GLY A 204 18.50 -9.38 -1.06
C GLY A 204 17.47 -8.76 -0.13
N TYR A 205 16.77 -9.61 0.62
CA TYR A 205 15.70 -9.23 1.52
C TYR A 205 15.82 -9.97 2.85
N TYR A 206 15.40 -9.34 3.93
CA TYR A 206 15.25 -9.99 5.23
C TYR A 206 13.78 -10.04 5.61
N GLN A 207 13.29 -11.25 5.91
CA GLN A 207 11.93 -11.44 6.41
C GLN A 207 11.93 -11.57 7.92
N TYR A 208 11.10 -10.75 8.56
CA TYR A 208 10.85 -10.77 10.00
C TYR A 208 9.52 -11.45 10.29
N THR A 209 9.49 -12.30 11.31
CA THR A 209 8.26 -12.94 11.76
C THR A 209 7.71 -12.30 13.02
N PHE A 210 6.44 -11.89 12.98
CA PHE A 210 5.74 -11.41 14.18
C PHE A 210 5.44 -12.53 15.18
N LYS A 211 5.42 -13.81 14.73
CA LYS A 211 5.17 -14.97 15.62
C LYS A 211 6.36 -15.27 16.52
N HIS A 212 7.58 -15.09 16.01
CA HIS A 212 8.82 -15.36 16.73
C HIS A 212 9.78 -14.17 16.64
N PRO A 213 9.49 -13.05 17.34
CA PRO A 213 10.22 -11.79 17.18
C PRO A 213 11.69 -11.86 17.65
N ARG A 214 12.09 -12.91 18.36
CA ARG A 214 13.46 -13.14 18.84
C ARG A 214 14.29 -14.01 17.89
N THR A 215 13.69 -14.59 16.86
CA THR A 215 14.40 -15.43 15.90
C THR A 215 15.15 -14.54 14.92
N THR A 216 16.34 -14.96 14.51
CA THR A 216 17.10 -14.31 13.43
C THR A 216 16.23 -14.22 12.17
N PRO A 217 16.15 -13.05 11.51
CA PRO A 217 15.37 -12.92 10.29
C PRO A 217 15.90 -13.86 9.20
N ILE A 218 15.00 -14.33 8.35
CA ILE A 218 15.33 -15.23 7.24
C ILE A 218 15.83 -14.36 6.09
N PHE A 219 17.00 -14.70 5.54
CA PHE A 219 17.54 -14.02 4.37
C PHE A 219 17.00 -14.67 3.10
N PHE A 220 16.57 -13.83 2.16
CA PHE A 220 16.18 -14.22 0.81
C PHE A 220 17.09 -13.52 -0.19
N GLU A 221 17.51 -14.26 -1.21
CA GLU A 221 18.22 -13.68 -2.34
C GLU A 221 17.30 -12.81 -3.19
N LYS A 222 17.91 -11.92 -3.97
CA LYS A 222 17.18 -11.00 -4.85
C LYS A 222 16.22 -11.72 -5.79
N ASP A 223 16.59 -12.91 -6.28
CA ASP A 223 15.82 -13.67 -7.27
C ASP A 223 14.73 -14.56 -6.65
N GLU A 224 14.70 -14.70 -5.32
CA GLU A 224 13.64 -15.41 -4.58
C GLU A 224 12.42 -14.54 -4.34
N ILE A 225 12.56 -13.22 -4.44
CA ILE A 225 11.50 -12.27 -4.09
C ILE A 225 11.13 -11.43 -5.30
N VAL A 226 9.83 -11.38 -5.60
CA VAL A 226 9.24 -10.38 -6.50
C VAL A 226 8.63 -9.30 -5.63
N TYR A 227 9.20 -8.09 -5.69
CA TYR A 227 8.73 -6.95 -4.91
C TYR A 227 7.97 -5.97 -5.80
N PHE A 228 6.71 -5.71 -5.43
CA PHE A 228 5.81 -4.78 -6.10
C PHE A 228 5.74 -3.46 -5.35
N MET A 229 5.81 -2.36 -6.10
CA MET A 229 5.71 -1.00 -5.58
C MET A 229 5.30 -0.05 -6.71
N LEU A 230 4.27 0.76 -6.45
CA LEU A 230 3.70 1.72 -7.37
C LEU A 230 4.36 3.10 -7.21
N ASN A 231 4.39 3.64 -6.00
CA ASN A 231 4.77 5.04 -5.73
C ASN A 231 6.18 5.15 -5.19
N ARG A 232 7.18 4.96 -6.07
CA ARG A 232 8.60 5.05 -5.72
C ARG A 232 9.01 6.46 -5.32
N ARG A 233 9.84 6.57 -4.27
CA ARG A 233 10.45 7.84 -3.84
C ARG A 233 11.98 7.81 -3.96
N SER A 234 12.57 9.00 -4.11
CA SER A 234 14.02 9.15 -4.29
C SER A 234 14.81 8.89 -3.00
N TYR A 235 14.25 9.28 -1.85
CA TYR A 235 14.93 9.28 -0.56
C TYR A 235 14.69 8.03 0.30
N THR A 236 13.74 7.16 -0.08
CA THR A 236 13.44 5.91 0.62
C THR A 236 13.39 4.74 -0.36
N LEU A 237 13.63 3.53 0.12
CA LEU A 237 13.51 2.30 -0.66
C LEU A 237 12.07 1.83 -0.83
N TYR A 238 11.19 2.27 0.07
CA TYR A 238 9.81 1.83 0.15
C TYR A 238 8.87 2.78 -0.59
N GLY A 239 7.71 2.25 -0.94
CA GLY A 239 6.64 2.97 -1.56
C GLY A 239 5.99 4.04 -0.68
N PHE A 240 5.03 4.76 -1.26
CA PHE A 240 4.14 5.65 -0.52
C PHE A 240 2.71 5.31 -0.88
N SER A 241 1.98 4.68 0.05
CA SER A 241 0.64 4.22 -0.27
C SER A 241 -0.37 5.35 -0.38
N PRO A 242 -1.40 5.20 -1.23
CA PRO A 242 -2.54 6.10 -1.23
C PRO A 242 -3.21 6.19 0.14
N THR A 243 -3.28 5.08 0.89
CA THR A 243 -3.80 5.07 2.27
C THR A 243 -2.97 5.96 3.18
N GLN A 244 -1.64 5.95 3.04
CA GLN A 244 -0.77 6.82 3.82
C GLN A 244 -0.90 8.28 3.41
N ALA A 245 -1.11 8.57 2.13
CA ALA A 245 -1.37 9.92 1.64
C ALA A 245 -2.66 10.50 2.23
N ALA A 246 -3.71 9.67 2.36
CA ALA A 246 -5.03 10.04 2.89
C ALA A 246 -5.18 9.84 4.41
N GLN A 247 -4.09 9.60 5.14
CA GLN A 247 -4.14 9.17 6.54
C GLN A 247 -4.89 10.18 7.43
N GLN A 248 -4.64 11.48 7.25
CA GLN A 248 -5.25 12.53 8.07
C GLN A 248 -6.76 12.65 7.83
N GLU A 249 -7.17 12.51 6.58
CA GLU A 249 -8.55 12.59 6.13
C GLU A 249 -9.34 11.35 6.62
N ILE A 250 -8.75 10.17 6.53
CA ILE A 250 -9.33 8.93 7.06
C ILE A 250 -9.50 9.06 8.58
N GLU A 251 -8.49 9.55 9.29
CA GLU A 251 -8.55 9.74 10.73
C GLU A 251 -9.68 10.71 11.12
N LEU A 252 -9.77 11.86 10.42
CA LEU A 252 -10.83 12.83 10.65
C LEU A 252 -12.22 12.21 10.43
N MET A 253 -12.40 11.42 9.38
CA MET A 253 -13.65 10.71 9.10
C MET A 253 -13.98 9.66 10.17
N MET A 254 -12.99 8.95 10.69
CA MET A 254 -13.17 8.00 11.79
C MET A 254 -13.58 8.71 13.08
N GLN A 255 -12.90 9.81 13.44
CA GLN A 255 -13.25 10.62 14.61
C GLN A 255 -14.64 11.23 14.44
N SER A 256 -14.96 11.67 13.22
CA SER A 256 -16.26 12.22 12.88
C SER A 256 -17.39 11.21 13.06
N THR A 257 -17.18 9.98 12.61
CA THR A 257 -18.14 8.88 12.79
C THR A 257 -18.29 8.51 14.27
N ARG A 258 -17.20 8.52 15.04
CA ARG A 258 -17.24 8.31 16.50
C ARG A 258 -18.02 9.41 17.21
N TYR A 259 -17.78 10.66 16.86
CA TYR A 259 -18.52 11.80 17.39
C TYR A 259 -20.02 11.67 17.09
N ASN A 260 -20.39 11.34 15.85
CA ASN A 260 -21.79 11.12 15.49
C ASN A 260 -22.43 10.00 16.32
N LYS A 261 -21.72 8.87 16.46
CA LYS A 261 -22.20 7.77 17.31
C LYS A 261 -22.40 8.22 18.76
N ASP A 262 -21.45 8.94 19.34
CA ASP A 262 -21.55 9.46 20.70
C ASP A 262 -22.68 10.47 20.84
N PHE A 263 -22.87 11.34 19.85
CA PHE A 263 -23.97 12.30 19.78
C PHE A 263 -25.33 11.60 19.85
N PHE A 264 -25.57 10.61 18.98
CA PHE A 264 -26.84 9.87 18.94
C PHE A 264 -27.07 8.95 20.14
N THR A 265 -26.01 8.42 20.75
CA THR A 265 -26.15 7.48 21.89
C THR A 265 -26.25 8.18 23.24
N LYS A 266 -25.57 9.33 23.41
CA LYS A 266 -25.47 10.03 24.70
C LYS A 266 -26.31 11.30 24.78
N ASN A 267 -26.98 11.71 23.69
CA ASN A 267 -27.77 12.93 23.59
C ASN A 267 -27.04 14.13 24.24
N MET A 268 -25.82 14.43 23.76
CA MET A 268 -24.90 15.36 24.43
C MET A 268 -25.32 16.84 24.37
N ILE A 269 -26.41 17.18 23.70
CA ILE A 269 -26.96 18.53 23.68
C ILE A 269 -28.30 18.49 24.43
N PRO A 270 -28.44 19.21 25.56
CA PRO A 270 -29.74 19.42 26.16
C PRO A 270 -30.67 20.09 25.14
N ASP A 271 -31.84 19.48 24.88
CA ASP A 271 -32.82 19.97 23.90
C ASP A 271 -33.30 21.41 24.21
N GLY A 272 -33.13 21.87 25.45
CA GLY A 272 -33.33 23.26 25.85
C GLY A 272 -32.88 23.52 27.29
N ILE A 273 -32.84 24.80 27.65
CA ILE A 273 -32.64 25.25 29.03
C ILE A 273 -34.01 25.64 29.59
N VAL A 274 -34.36 25.10 30.76
CA VAL A 274 -35.59 25.46 31.47
C VAL A 274 -35.24 26.52 32.51
N PHE A 275 -35.77 27.73 32.32
CA PHE A 275 -35.70 28.79 33.33
C PHE A 275 -36.90 28.67 34.27
N LEU A 276 -36.64 28.44 35.55
CA LEU A 276 -37.66 28.50 36.60
C LEU A 276 -37.50 29.83 37.34
N GLU A 277 -38.43 30.77 37.16
CA GLU A 277 -38.51 31.96 38.01
C GLU A 277 -39.04 31.55 39.40
N ASP A 278 -38.39 32.03 40.47
CA ASP A 278 -38.75 31.85 41.89
C ASP A 278 -38.73 30.41 42.45
N ALA A 279 -37.86 29.52 41.95
CA ALA A 279 -37.70 28.17 42.51
C ALA A 279 -36.72 28.13 43.70
N ASP A 280 -37.13 27.47 44.79
CA ASP A 280 -36.30 27.15 45.96
C ASP A 280 -35.24 26.08 45.64
N GLU A 281 -34.08 26.08 46.33
CA GLU A 281 -32.94 25.18 46.03
C GLU A 281 -33.33 23.70 46.07
N ASP A 282 -34.22 23.32 47.00
CA ASP A 282 -34.71 21.95 47.14
C ASP A 282 -35.61 21.53 45.97
N SER A 283 -36.42 22.45 45.45
CA SER A 283 -37.26 22.20 44.27
C SER A 283 -36.40 22.05 43.01
N LEU A 284 -35.30 22.79 42.94
CA LEU A 284 -34.36 22.72 41.83
C LEU A 284 -33.55 21.42 41.82
N ASN A 285 -33.23 20.87 43.01
CA ASN A 285 -32.58 19.57 43.13
C ASN A 285 -33.52 18.41 42.78
N GLN A 286 -34.79 18.46 43.17
CA GLN A 286 -35.79 17.46 42.73
C GLN A 286 -35.96 17.45 41.21
N VAL A 287 -36.04 18.61 40.57
CA VAL A 287 -36.12 18.70 39.10
C VAL A 287 -34.86 18.16 38.43
N LYS A 288 -33.67 18.32 39.05
CA LYS A 288 -32.41 17.73 38.56
C LYS A 288 -32.37 16.21 38.70
N ASP A 289 -32.87 15.67 39.82
CA ASP A 289 -32.91 14.23 40.05
C ASP A 289 -33.93 13.56 39.11
N ASP A 290 -35.12 14.16 38.97
CA ASP A 290 -36.13 13.75 37.97
C ASP A 290 -35.61 13.86 36.53
N TRP A 291 -34.75 14.85 36.26
CA TRP A 291 -34.07 15.01 34.97
C TRP A 291 -33.05 13.89 34.72
N ALA A 292 -32.17 13.63 35.69
CA ALA A 292 -31.14 12.61 35.58
C ALA A 292 -31.75 11.21 35.39
N GLU A 293 -32.85 10.91 36.08
CA GLU A 293 -33.57 9.63 35.97
C GLU A 293 -34.44 9.55 34.71
N GLY A 294 -35.02 10.68 34.26
CA GLY A 294 -36.00 10.73 33.18
C GLY A 294 -35.46 10.92 31.76
N VAL A 295 -34.29 11.58 31.63
CA VAL A 295 -33.72 12.08 30.35
C VAL A 295 -32.51 11.28 29.89
N GLN A 296 -31.77 10.62 30.80
CA GLN A 296 -30.59 9.84 30.41
C GLN A 296 -30.99 8.65 29.50
N GLY A 297 -30.61 8.74 28.22
CA GLY A 297 -30.83 7.67 27.23
C GLY A 297 -32.19 7.67 26.50
N LYS A 298 -33.03 8.72 26.64
CA LYS A 298 -34.31 8.82 25.90
C LYS A 298 -34.41 10.13 25.10
N PRO A 299 -34.32 10.09 23.76
CA PRO A 299 -34.43 11.30 22.93
C PRO A 299 -35.86 11.87 22.91
N HIS A 300 -35.98 13.19 22.78
CA HIS A 300 -37.22 13.94 22.55
C HIS A 300 -38.27 13.96 23.68
N LYS A 301 -37.89 14.20 24.93
CA LYS A 301 -38.86 14.46 26.00
C LYS A 301 -38.98 15.95 26.31
N LEU A 302 -40.18 16.49 26.15
CA LEU A 302 -40.57 17.80 26.65
C LEU A 302 -41.00 17.69 28.10
N LEU A 303 -40.43 18.52 28.97
CA LEU A 303 -40.82 18.65 30.37
C LEU A 303 -41.96 19.67 30.51
N PHE A 304 -42.98 19.30 31.27
CA PHE A 304 -44.07 20.19 31.67
C PHE A 304 -43.78 20.69 33.08
N THR A 305 -43.68 22.00 33.26
CA THR A 305 -43.55 22.66 34.57
C THR A 305 -44.70 23.64 34.81
N ASN A 306 -45.03 23.89 36.08
CA ASN A 306 -46.20 24.66 36.52
C ASN A 306 -45.91 26.15 36.76
N SER A 307 -44.70 26.63 36.43
CA SER A 307 -44.35 28.04 36.43
C SER A 307 -44.18 28.55 34.99
N LYS A 308 -44.27 29.88 34.79
CA LYS A 308 -44.11 30.54 33.49
C LYS A 308 -42.66 30.45 32.98
N GLY A 309 -42.13 29.26 32.77
CA GLY A 309 -40.81 29.05 32.19
C GLY A 309 -40.83 29.25 30.68
N LYS A 310 -39.90 30.07 30.15
CA LYS A 310 -39.60 30.09 28.71
C LYS A 310 -38.68 28.92 28.39
N ILE A 311 -39.07 28.10 27.43
CA ILE A 311 -38.21 27.07 26.85
C ILE A 311 -37.50 27.70 25.66
N GLU A 312 -36.18 27.84 25.75
CA GLU A 312 -35.35 28.16 24.58
C GLU A 312 -34.74 26.86 24.05
N ILE A 313 -35.17 26.47 22.85
CA ILE A 313 -34.67 25.28 22.15
C ILE A 313 -33.32 25.65 21.53
N LEU A 314 -32.27 24.94 21.94
CA LEU A 314 -30.94 25.06 21.35
C LEU A 314 -30.88 24.22 20.07
N ASN A 315 -31.50 24.70 18.98
CA ASN A 315 -31.56 23.96 17.72
C ASN A 315 -30.15 23.69 17.15
N ALA A 316 -29.78 22.41 17.04
CA ALA A 316 -28.52 21.93 16.44
C ALA A 316 -28.60 21.63 14.93
N THR A 317 -29.80 21.68 14.35
CA THR A 317 -30.12 21.15 13.00
C THR A 317 -29.29 21.72 11.84
N ASN A 318 -28.82 22.97 11.91
CA ASN A 318 -27.99 23.55 10.84
C ASN A 318 -26.54 23.05 10.84
N LYS A 319 -25.98 22.70 12.01
CA LYS A 319 -24.59 22.19 12.11
C LYS A 319 -24.45 20.79 11.54
N ASP A 320 -25.50 19.98 11.67
CA ASP A 320 -25.51 18.59 11.17
C ASP A 320 -25.41 18.53 9.64
N MET A 321 -26.08 19.46 8.93
CA MET A 321 -26.01 19.54 7.46
C MET A 321 -24.64 20.02 6.94
N GLU A 322 -23.99 20.96 7.64
CA GLU A 322 -22.63 21.40 7.29
C GLU A 322 -21.60 20.28 7.48
N TRP A 323 -21.79 19.47 8.52
CA TRP A 323 -20.94 18.32 8.80
C TRP A 323 -21.07 17.21 7.76
N LEU A 324 -22.30 16.88 7.34
CA LEU A 324 -22.54 15.89 6.28
C LEU A 324 -21.87 16.29 4.95
N LYS A 325 -21.95 17.58 4.58
CA LYS A 325 -21.24 18.10 3.40
C LYS A 325 -19.73 18.01 3.56
N GLY A 326 -19.21 18.29 4.75
CA GLY A 326 -17.79 18.10 5.07
C GLY A 326 -17.35 16.66 4.88
N GLN A 327 -18.13 15.69 5.36
CA GLN A 327 -17.86 14.27 5.14
C GLN A 327 -17.77 13.96 3.65
N GLN A 328 -18.79 14.33 2.86
CA GLN A 328 -18.79 14.12 1.40
C GLN A 328 -17.52 14.65 0.73
N TRP A 329 -17.05 15.84 1.10
CA TRP A 329 -15.79 16.38 0.57
C TRP A 329 -14.57 15.49 0.89
N TYR A 330 -14.45 14.99 2.13
CA TYR A 330 -13.35 14.10 2.50
C TYR A 330 -13.41 12.75 1.75
N PHE A 331 -14.60 12.22 1.47
CA PHE A 331 -14.74 11.03 0.61
C PHE A 331 -14.11 11.27 -0.77
N HIS A 332 -14.37 12.42 -1.38
CA HIS A 332 -13.82 12.77 -2.69
C HIS A 332 -12.30 12.83 -2.68
N ILE A 333 -11.70 13.41 -1.62
CA ILE A 333 -10.24 13.45 -1.47
C ILE A 333 -9.68 12.04 -1.37
N ILE A 334 -10.28 11.17 -0.54
CA ILE A 334 -9.81 9.79 -0.39
C ILE A 334 -9.86 9.05 -1.72
N PHE A 335 -10.97 9.07 -2.45
CA PHE A 335 -11.06 8.39 -3.74
C PHE A 335 -10.12 8.97 -4.80
N ALA A 336 -9.92 10.29 -4.80
CA ALA A 336 -8.95 10.93 -5.67
C ALA A 336 -7.51 10.45 -5.43
N GLN A 337 -7.13 10.13 -4.18
CA GLN A 337 -5.80 9.53 -3.90
C GLN A 337 -5.64 8.13 -4.50
N PHE A 338 -6.73 7.37 -4.63
CA PHE A 338 -6.76 6.07 -5.31
C PHE A 338 -6.94 6.18 -6.83
N GLY A 339 -7.04 7.40 -7.37
CA GLY A 339 -7.26 7.64 -8.79
C GLY A 339 -8.67 7.31 -9.28
N MET A 340 -9.63 7.21 -8.36
CA MET A 340 -11.01 6.80 -8.66
C MET A 340 -11.95 7.99 -8.78
N SER A 341 -12.90 7.89 -9.70
CA SER A 341 -14.02 8.84 -9.77
C SER A 341 -15.15 8.44 -8.80
N PRO A 342 -15.90 9.40 -8.23
CA PRO A 342 -17.05 9.09 -7.37
C PRO A 342 -18.10 8.19 -8.04
N ALA A 343 -18.23 8.30 -9.38
CA ALA A 343 -19.15 7.49 -10.18
C ALA A 343 -18.77 6.01 -10.21
N GLU A 344 -17.48 5.67 -10.30
CA GLU A 344 -16.98 4.28 -10.23
C GLU A 344 -17.30 3.60 -8.89
N VAL A 345 -17.42 4.41 -7.84
CA VAL A 345 -17.73 3.94 -6.49
C VAL A 345 -19.25 3.78 -6.26
N GLY A 346 -20.07 4.16 -7.23
CA GLY A 346 -21.54 4.08 -7.15
C GLY A 346 -22.21 5.30 -6.52
N PHE A 347 -21.48 6.40 -6.36
CA PHE A 347 -22.09 7.69 -5.99
C PHE A 347 -22.51 8.43 -7.26
N HIS A 348 -23.81 8.45 -7.51
CA HIS A 348 -24.42 9.34 -8.49
C HIS A 348 -24.84 10.62 -7.77
N GLU A 349 -23.95 11.60 -7.67
CA GLU A 349 -24.41 12.98 -7.46
C GLU A 349 -25.09 13.41 -8.76
N ASP A 350 -26.30 14.00 -8.68
CA ASP A 350 -27.14 14.35 -9.83
C ASP A 350 -26.32 14.88 -11.02
N VAL A 351 -26.08 13.99 -12.00
CA VAL A 351 -25.30 14.27 -13.20
C VAL A 351 -26.17 15.07 -14.18
N ASN A 352 -26.57 16.26 -13.77
CA ASN A 352 -27.06 17.27 -14.71
C ASN A 352 -25.85 18.02 -15.27
N GLY A 353 -25.11 17.42 -16.22
CA GLY A 353 -24.15 18.22 -16.98
C GLY A 353 -23.10 17.57 -17.88
N THR A 354 -22.81 16.27 -17.84
CA THR A 354 -21.68 15.76 -18.64
C THR A 354 -21.87 14.33 -19.14
N ASN A 355 -22.76 14.18 -20.12
CA ASN A 355 -22.53 13.21 -21.18
C ASN A 355 -21.36 13.71 -22.04
N GLN A 356 -20.15 13.24 -21.76
CA GLN A 356 -19.06 13.25 -22.74
C GLN A 356 -18.54 11.83 -22.85
N GLU A 357 -19.09 11.10 -23.82
CA GLU A 357 -18.37 9.97 -24.42
C GLU A 357 -17.01 10.50 -24.94
N PRO A 358 -15.88 9.83 -24.65
CA PRO A 358 -14.63 10.17 -25.30
C PRO A 358 -14.76 9.84 -26.79
N GLY A 359 -14.70 10.89 -27.61
CA GLY A 359 -14.97 10.83 -29.04
C GLY A 359 -14.13 9.78 -29.77
N LYS A 360 -14.82 8.97 -30.58
CA LYS A 360 -14.23 8.30 -31.74
C LYS A 360 -13.53 9.37 -32.60
N SER A 361 -12.22 9.23 -32.77
CA SER A 361 -11.49 9.98 -33.79
C SER A 361 -11.64 9.24 -35.11
N ASP A 362 -12.63 9.66 -35.90
CA ASP A 362 -12.64 9.41 -37.34
C ASP A 362 -11.64 10.38 -38.00
N SER A 363 -10.50 9.85 -38.45
CA SER A 363 -9.73 10.36 -39.59
C SER A 363 -8.74 9.33 -40.10
#